data_AF-A0A816HGX4-F1
#
_entry.id   AF-A0A816HGX4-F1
#
_cell.length_a   1.000
_cell.length_b   1.000
_cell.length_c   1.000
_cell.angle_alpha   90.00
_cell.angle_beta   90.00
_cell.angle_gamma   90.00
#
_symmetry.space_group_name_H-M   'P 1'
#
loop_
_entity.id
_entity.type
_entity.pdbx_description
1 polymer ?
#
loop_
_entity_poly.entity_id
_entity_poly.type
_entity_poly.pdbx_seq_one_letter_code
_entity_poly.pdbx_strand_id
1 'polypeptide(L)'
;MELYTATLRHPILQSARYVNDMTGLSLFAVRAPFERYGAAAYFNGQRRLIGIYLSERNELIMPLRRSRGFDNDWTYAKYMWRSSALAMVTISDHLLTTHFIEANTLATVSRQCLPAAHPLRVFLKPFTYRTVTINYSAATSLVSPGGLCHRIWGFEYDEFLKVCDYVIAHYRFRTMPDWIPESMKLENNRRSKPGFDNHKCEDKSAQEYAGIPKCPGCGYDLAKATELQNGFHEDSETSVLSAVDEEESEWVQNYPIAKDLPAFWKVVRDYVKRFFEIEYGKEAPHHDDQDDHVTSQRPFMKEPCEQRFISELCKPLGLNGIPSRAFLIDVITQLICACTGIHEHVGHVG
;
A
#
# COMPACT_ATOMS: atom_id res chain seq x y z
N MET A 1 -21.49 7.68 -8.18
CA MET A 1 -21.56 6.20 -8.13
C MET A 1 -22.22 5.60 -9.37
N GLU A 2 -23.35 6.12 -9.85
CA GLU A 2 -24.09 5.55 -11.00
C GLU A 2 -23.34 5.60 -12.36
N LEU A 3 -22.40 6.53 -12.55
CA LEU A 3 -21.63 6.67 -13.80
C LEU A 3 -20.40 5.74 -13.88
N TYR A 4 -19.77 5.40 -12.75
CA TYR A 4 -18.68 4.40 -12.71
C TYR A 4 -19.18 3.02 -13.18
N THR A 5 -20.43 2.70 -12.85
CA THR A 5 -21.13 1.52 -13.34
C THR A 5 -21.47 1.55 -14.83
N ALA A 6 -21.58 2.72 -15.47
CA ALA A 6 -21.82 2.83 -16.92
C ALA A 6 -20.53 2.59 -17.72
N THR A 7 -19.40 3.11 -17.25
CA THR A 7 -18.07 2.87 -17.85
C THR A 7 -17.74 1.38 -17.84
N LEU A 8 -18.01 0.67 -16.74
CA LEU A 8 -17.79 -0.79 -16.62
C LEU A 8 -18.66 -1.65 -17.56
N ARG A 9 -19.70 -1.10 -18.20
CA ARG A 9 -20.53 -1.83 -19.19
C ARG A 9 -19.96 -1.80 -20.60
N HIS A 10 -18.88 -1.05 -20.85
CA HIS A 10 -18.25 -1.03 -22.17
C HIS A 10 -17.71 -2.44 -22.50
N PRO A 11 -18.05 -3.05 -23.65
CA PRO A 11 -17.70 -4.45 -23.94
C PRO A 11 -16.20 -4.77 -23.83
N ILE A 12 -15.34 -3.82 -24.16
CA ILE A 12 -13.88 -4.01 -24.04
C ILE A 12 -13.43 -4.06 -22.57
N LEU A 13 -14.10 -3.34 -21.66
CA LEU A 13 -13.79 -3.37 -20.23
C LEU A 13 -14.24 -4.66 -19.55
N GLN A 14 -15.07 -5.49 -20.20
CA GLN A 14 -15.33 -6.87 -19.75
C GLN A 14 -14.05 -7.73 -19.73
N SER A 15 -13.05 -7.37 -20.54
CA SER A 15 -11.74 -8.02 -20.55
C SER A 15 -10.72 -7.38 -19.60
N ALA A 16 -11.09 -6.29 -18.91
CA ALA A 16 -10.21 -5.64 -17.94
C ALA A 16 -10.02 -6.56 -16.73
N ARG A 17 -8.75 -6.81 -16.38
CA ARG A 17 -8.34 -7.62 -15.23
C ARG A 17 -7.59 -6.81 -14.18
N TYR A 18 -6.93 -5.73 -14.60
CA TYR A 18 -6.22 -4.84 -13.70
C TYR A 18 -6.63 -3.38 -13.98
N VAL A 19 -6.63 -2.57 -12.92
CA VAL A 19 -6.89 -1.14 -13.00
C VAL A 19 -5.86 -0.39 -12.16
N ASN A 20 -5.33 0.69 -12.73
CA ASN A 20 -4.61 1.71 -11.98
C ASN A 20 -5.52 2.94 -11.91
N ASP A 21 -6.16 3.13 -10.75
CA ASP A 21 -7.18 4.15 -10.56
C ASP A 21 -6.61 5.34 -9.77
N MET A 22 -6.52 6.49 -10.45
CA MET A 22 -6.11 7.77 -9.89
C MET A 22 -7.26 8.80 -9.95
N THR A 23 -8.50 8.35 -10.19
CA THR A 23 -9.66 9.25 -10.38
C THR A 23 -9.98 10.09 -9.14
N GLY A 24 -9.56 9.65 -7.94
CA GLY A 24 -9.67 10.44 -6.71
C GLY A 24 -8.98 11.81 -6.79
N LEU A 25 -7.95 11.96 -7.64
CA LEU A 25 -7.30 13.27 -7.84
C LEU A 25 -8.20 14.31 -8.53
N SER A 26 -9.28 13.88 -9.18
CA SER A 26 -10.25 14.80 -9.79
C SER A 26 -11.10 15.55 -8.78
N LEU A 27 -11.01 15.22 -7.49
CA LEU A 27 -11.67 15.97 -6.43
C LEU A 27 -11.01 17.33 -6.17
N PHE A 28 -9.75 17.50 -6.55
CA PHE A 28 -8.94 18.67 -6.19
C PHE A 28 -8.74 19.60 -7.38
N ALA A 29 -8.93 20.90 -7.15
CA ALA A 29 -8.77 21.89 -8.20
C ALA A 29 -7.29 22.17 -8.51
N VAL A 30 -7.06 22.67 -9.73
CA VAL A 30 -5.74 23.08 -10.23
C VAL A 30 -5.79 24.53 -10.69
N ARG A 31 -4.63 25.19 -10.71
CA ARG A 31 -4.46 26.55 -11.24
C ARG A 31 -4.75 26.60 -12.74
N ALA A 32 -5.38 27.67 -13.21
CA ALA A 32 -5.41 27.94 -14.63
C ALA A 32 -3.98 28.17 -15.19
N PRO A 33 -3.65 27.71 -16.41
CA PRO A 33 -4.51 26.99 -17.37
C PRO A 33 -4.35 25.45 -17.29
N PHE A 34 -3.89 24.89 -16.18
CA PHE A 34 -3.72 23.44 -16.06
C PHE A 34 -5.05 22.71 -16.10
N GLU A 35 -5.05 21.52 -16.69
CA GLU A 35 -6.20 20.61 -16.65
C GLU A 35 -6.14 19.77 -15.37
N ARG A 36 -7.30 19.40 -14.85
CA ARG A 36 -7.40 18.66 -13.59
C ARG A 36 -6.78 17.27 -13.72
N TYR A 37 -6.12 16.82 -12.66
CA TYR A 37 -5.68 15.43 -12.54
C TYR A 37 -6.87 14.48 -12.37
N GLY A 38 -6.65 13.19 -12.64
CA GLY A 38 -7.65 12.14 -12.45
C GLY A 38 -7.86 11.31 -13.70
N ALA A 39 -7.43 10.05 -13.63
CA ALA A 39 -7.65 9.07 -14.68
C ALA A 39 -7.59 7.64 -14.13
N ALA A 40 -8.23 6.70 -14.81
CA ALA A 40 -8.10 5.27 -14.54
C ALA A 40 -7.64 4.54 -15.80
N ALA A 41 -6.53 3.80 -15.69
CA ALA A 41 -6.02 2.97 -16.77
C ALA A 41 -6.41 1.50 -16.56
N TYR A 42 -6.98 0.89 -17.60
CA TYR A 42 -7.47 -0.48 -17.57
C TYR A 42 -6.58 -1.38 -18.41
N PHE A 43 -6.25 -2.55 -17.86
CA PHE A 43 -5.38 -3.53 -18.50
C PHE A 43 -6.08 -4.88 -18.59
N ASN A 44 -5.85 -5.61 -19.67
CA ASN A 44 -6.36 -6.97 -19.83
C ASN A 44 -5.52 -8.00 -19.06
N GLY A 45 -5.89 -9.28 -19.14
CA GLY A 45 -5.16 -10.38 -18.49
C GLY A 45 -3.69 -10.50 -18.91
N GLN A 46 -3.34 -10.05 -20.12
CA GLN A 46 -1.97 -9.98 -20.64
C GLN A 46 -1.27 -8.64 -20.30
N ARG A 47 -1.83 -7.85 -19.37
CA ARG A 47 -1.28 -6.55 -18.90
C ARG A 47 -1.15 -5.51 -20.01
N ARG A 48 -1.86 -5.68 -21.13
CA ARG A 48 -1.91 -4.68 -22.20
C ARG A 48 -2.91 -3.62 -21.80
N LEU A 49 -2.50 -2.36 -21.93
CA LEU A 49 -3.35 -1.21 -21.72
C LEU A 49 -4.47 -1.20 -22.77
N ILE A 50 -5.72 -1.34 -22.33
CA ILE A 50 -6.90 -1.47 -23.21
C ILE A 50 -7.77 -0.22 -23.22
N GLY A 51 -7.67 0.65 -22.22
CA GLY A 51 -8.43 1.91 -22.18
C GLY A 51 -8.00 2.80 -21.03
N ILE A 52 -8.26 4.10 -21.15
CA ILE A 52 -8.04 5.09 -20.10
C ILE A 52 -9.30 5.93 -19.95
N TYR A 53 -9.88 5.94 -18.75
CA TYR A 53 -10.93 6.88 -18.40
C TYR A 53 -10.31 8.18 -17.90
N LEU A 54 -10.77 9.31 -18.43
CA LEU A 54 -10.35 10.67 -18.05
C LEU A 54 -11.47 11.35 -17.26
N SER A 55 -11.19 11.71 -16.00
CA SER A 55 -12.20 12.27 -15.10
C SER A 55 -12.74 13.61 -15.58
N GLU A 56 -11.85 14.53 -16.01
CA GLU A 56 -12.24 15.89 -16.43
C GLU A 56 -13.16 15.88 -17.67
N ARG A 57 -12.92 14.96 -18.60
CA ARG A 57 -13.73 14.82 -19.82
C ARG A 57 -14.92 13.87 -19.65
N ASN A 58 -14.95 13.13 -18.54
CA ASN A 58 -15.88 12.04 -18.31
C ASN A 58 -15.94 11.06 -19.51
N GLU A 59 -14.77 10.66 -20.02
CA GLU A 59 -14.65 9.94 -21.28
C GLU A 59 -13.69 8.75 -21.15
N LEU A 60 -14.06 7.61 -21.75
CA LEU A 60 -13.20 6.44 -21.89
C LEU A 60 -12.51 6.46 -23.26
N ILE A 61 -11.20 6.70 -23.28
CA ILE A 61 -10.39 6.69 -24.50
C ILE A 61 -9.79 5.31 -24.71
N MET A 62 -9.91 4.79 -25.92
CA MET A 62 -9.45 3.47 -26.33
C MET A 62 -8.34 3.59 -27.38
N PRO A 63 -7.36 2.67 -27.41
CA PRO A 63 -6.33 2.70 -28.45
C PRO A 63 -6.95 2.46 -29.84
N LEU A 64 -6.77 3.40 -30.77
CA LEU A 64 -7.22 3.21 -32.15
C LEU A 64 -6.37 2.12 -32.84
N ARG A 65 -7.02 1.07 -33.33
CA ARG A 65 -6.35 -0.05 -34.04
C ARG A 65 -5.74 0.34 -35.39
N ARG A 66 -6.20 1.44 -35.99
CA ARG A 66 -5.80 1.92 -37.33
C ARG A 66 -5.95 3.43 -37.43
N SER A 67 -5.04 4.19 -36.81
CA SER A 67 -4.88 5.59 -37.22
C SER A 67 -3.82 5.68 -38.33
N ARG A 68 -4.17 6.30 -39.45
CA ARG A 68 -3.19 6.71 -40.48
C ARG A 68 -2.43 8.00 -40.08
N GLY A 69 -2.65 8.52 -38.86
CA GLY A 69 -2.00 9.71 -38.32
C GLY A 69 -1.74 9.60 -36.80
N PHE A 70 -1.23 10.67 -36.19
CA PHE A 70 -1.06 10.72 -34.73
C PHE A 70 -2.41 10.62 -34.02
N ASP A 71 -2.57 9.60 -33.18
CA ASP A 71 -3.72 9.48 -32.27
C ASP A 71 -3.50 10.42 -31.08
N ASN A 72 -3.88 11.68 -31.28
CA ASN A 72 -3.68 12.75 -30.31
C ASN A 72 -4.46 12.47 -29.01
N ASP A 73 -5.66 11.90 -29.09
CA ASP A 73 -6.48 11.62 -27.92
C ASP A 73 -5.93 10.47 -27.08
N TRP A 74 -5.47 9.37 -27.71
CA TRP A 74 -4.83 8.29 -26.97
C TRP A 74 -3.50 8.71 -26.35
N THR A 75 -2.72 9.51 -27.08
CA THR A 75 -1.45 10.04 -26.57
C THR A 75 -1.68 10.96 -25.39
N TYR A 76 -2.66 11.85 -25.50
CA TYR A 76 -3.10 12.73 -24.44
C TYR A 76 -3.64 11.95 -23.23
N ALA A 77 -4.46 10.92 -23.43
CA ALA A 77 -4.98 10.10 -22.33
C ALA A 77 -3.87 9.40 -21.54
N LYS A 78 -2.87 8.83 -22.24
CA LYS A 78 -1.68 8.27 -21.58
C LYS A 78 -0.89 9.31 -20.79
N TYR A 79 -0.77 10.53 -21.32
CA TYR A 79 -0.09 11.62 -20.63
C TYR A 79 -0.83 12.01 -19.34
N MET A 80 -2.15 12.16 -19.39
CA MET A 80 -2.97 12.50 -18.21
C MET A 80 -2.93 11.40 -17.15
N TRP A 81 -3.04 10.14 -17.55
CA TRP A 81 -2.92 9.01 -16.63
C TRP A 81 -1.54 8.98 -15.95
N ARG A 82 -0.46 9.08 -16.72
CA ARG A 82 0.91 9.06 -16.16
C ARG A 82 1.18 10.25 -15.25
N SER A 83 0.70 11.44 -15.61
CA SER A 83 0.84 12.64 -14.80
C SER A 83 0.10 12.50 -13.47
N SER A 84 -1.12 11.93 -13.50
CA SER A 84 -1.91 11.63 -12.29
C SER A 84 -1.23 10.57 -11.42
N ALA A 85 -0.75 9.48 -12.02
CA ALA A 85 -0.05 8.41 -11.29
C ALA A 85 1.24 8.92 -10.65
N LEU A 86 2.03 9.72 -11.37
CA LEU A 86 3.27 10.29 -10.85
C LEU A 86 3.01 11.26 -9.70
N ALA A 87 2.00 12.14 -9.82
CA ALA A 87 1.58 13.01 -8.73
C ALA A 87 1.20 12.19 -7.50
N MET A 88 0.42 11.13 -7.69
CA MET A 88 -0.08 10.29 -6.59
C MET A 88 1.05 9.52 -5.89
N VAL A 89 1.92 8.83 -6.63
CA VAL A 89 3.07 8.10 -6.06
C VAL A 89 4.01 9.06 -5.33
N THR A 90 4.28 10.24 -5.91
CA THR A 90 5.19 11.22 -5.29
C THR A 90 4.61 11.76 -3.99
N ILE A 91 3.32 12.10 -3.96
CA ILE A 91 2.69 12.72 -2.79
C ILE A 91 2.36 11.67 -1.73
N SER A 92 1.68 10.57 -2.09
CA SER A 92 1.28 9.54 -1.13
C SER A 92 2.43 8.68 -0.68
N ASP A 93 3.03 7.96 -1.61
CA ASP A 93 3.85 6.81 -1.25
C ASP A 93 5.22 7.29 -0.79
N HIS A 94 5.79 8.25 -1.53
CA HIS A 94 7.09 8.82 -1.22
C HIS A 94 7.03 9.87 -0.11
N LEU A 95 6.35 11.00 -0.33
CA LEU A 95 6.38 12.12 0.60
C LEU A 95 5.63 11.85 1.92
N LEU A 96 4.37 11.44 1.85
CA LEU A 96 3.54 11.37 3.06
C LEU A 96 3.78 10.06 3.81
N THR A 97 3.57 8.92 3.16
CA THR A 97 3.66 7.60 3.78
C THR A 97 5.09 7.32 4.23
N THR A 98 6.05 7.36 3.31
CA THR A 98 7.43 6.99 3.63
C THR A 98 8.10 8.05 4.50
N HIS A 99 8.15 9.30 4.06
CA HIS A 99 8.90 10.34 4.78
C HIS A 99 8.18 10.82 6.05
N PHE A 100 6.95 11.32 5.94
CA PHE A 100 6.30 12.05 7.02
C PHE A 100 5.60 11.18 8.05
N ILE A 101 5.03 10.05 7.64
CA ILE A 101 4.37 9.11 8.54
C ILE A 101 5.40 8.11 9.07
N GLU A 102 5.89 7.18 8.26
CA GLU A 102 6.64 6.03 8.76
C GLU A 102 8.05 6.38 9.24
N ALA A 103 8.89 6.96 8.37
CA ALA A 103 10.28 7.27 8.71
C ALA A 103 10.38 8.34 9.81
N ASN A 104 9.56 9.40 9.73
CA ASN A 104 9.53 10.44 10.76
C ASN A 104 9.10 9.87 12.12
N THR A 105 8.09 8.99 12.14
CA THR A 105 7.63 8.33 13.37
C THR A 105 8.77 7.55 14.01
N LEU A 106 9.44 6.68 13.25
CA LEU A 106 10.55 5.88 13.78
C LEU A 106 11.67 6.78 14.33
N ALA A 107 12.05 7.82 13.58
CA ALA A 107 13.13 8.72 13.96
C ALA A 107 12.79 9.58 15.19
N THR A 108 11.59 10.12 15.27
CA THR A 108 11.18 11.03 16.35
C THR A 108 10.87 10.27 17.64
N VAL A 109 10.07 9.20 17.56
CA VAL A 109 9.63 8.42 18.73
C VAL A 109 10.83 7.71 19.39
N SER A 110 11.74 7.12 18.59
CA SER A 110 12.96 6.51 19.13
C SER A 110 13.84 7.53 19.87
N ARG A 111 13.96 8.76 19.36
CA ARG A 111 14.80 9.80 19.97
C ARG A 111 14.17 10.44 21.21
N GLN A 112 12.85 10.58 21.22
CA GLN A 112 12.10 11.26 22.28
C GLN A 112 11.75 10.34 23.45
N CYS A 113 11.49 9.06 23.18
CA CYS A 113 11.03 8.12 24.20
C CYS A 113 12.16 7.29 24.80
N LEU A 114 13.15 6.87 24.00
CA LEU A 114 14.21 5.97 24.47
C LEU A 114 15.48 6.75 24.87
N PRO A 115 16.12 6.44 26.01
CA PRO A 115 17.42 7.00 26.39
C PRO A 115 18.50 6.77 25.32
N ALA A 116 19.51 7.65 25.26
CA ALA A 116 20.56 7.59 24.24
C ALA A 116 21.32 6.24 24.21
N ALA A 117 21.50 5.62 25.37
CA ALA A 117 22.17 4.33 25.54
C ALA A 117 21.22 3.12 25.45
N HIS A 118 19.92 3.34 25.25
CA HIS A 118 18.94 2.25 25.17
C HIS A 118 19.25 1.35 23.96
N PRO A 119 19.32 0.01 24.11
CA PRO A 119 19.73 -0.89 23.04
C PRO A 119 18.92 -0.72 21.75
N LEU A 120 17.58 -0.63 21.87
CA LEU A 120 16.71 -0.41 20.71
C LEU A 120 17.00 0.92 19.99
N ARG A 121 17.32 2.00 20.70
CA ARG A 121 17.66 3.27 20.05
C ARG A 121 19.00 3.19 19.31
N VAL A 122 19.98 2.50 19.90
CA VAL A 122 21.28 2.26 19.25
C VAL A 122 21.09 1.43 17.98
N PHE A 123 20.27 0.39 18.04
CA PHE A 123 19.90 -0.47 16.92
C PHE A 123 19.20 0.30 15.78
N LEU A 124 18.26 1.20 16.11
CA LEU A 124 17.49 1.97 15.12
C LEU A 124 18.26 3.16 14.53
N LYS A 125 19.36 3.59 15.15
CA LYS A 125 20.15 4.75 14.75
C LYS A 125 20.59 4.76 13.27
N PRO A 126 21.16 3.68 12.70
CA PRO A 126 21.57 3.70 11.29
C PRO A 126 20.39 3.94 10.33
N PHE A 127 19.20 3.42 10.65
CA PHE A 127 18.02 3.52 9.78
C PHE A 127 17.31 4.88 9.87
N THR A 128 17.60 5.67 10.90
CA THR A 128 16.96 6.98 11.15
C THR A 128 17.91 8.15 10.90
N TYR A 129 19.09 7.86 10.35
CA TYR A 129 20.12 8.87 10.12
C TYR A 129 19.63 9.91 9.10
N ARG A 130 19.73 11.20 9.48
CA ARG A 130 19.28 12.37 8.69
C ARG A 130 17.79 12.46 8.34
N THR A 131 16.97 11.48 8.70
CA THR A 131 15.50 11.51 8.46
C THR A 131 14.86 12.80 8.96
N VAL A 132 15.17 13.23 10.19
CA VAL A 132 14.64 14.48 10.76
C VAL A 132 15.08 15.70 9.95
N THR A 133 16.33 15.74 9.49
CA THR A 133 16.87 16.86 8.72
C THR A 133 16.23 16.95 7.35
N ILE A 134 16.11 15.83 6.61
CA ILE A 134 15.50 15.85 5.28
C ILE A 134 14.01 16.16 5.35
N ASN A 135 13.30 15.65 6.36
CA ASN A 135 11.88 15.95 6.55
C ASN A 135 11.65 17.43 6.91
N TYR A 136 12.52 18.02 7.73
CA TYR A 136 12.48 19.46 8.00
C TYR A 136 12.73 20.28 6.72
N SER A 137 13.71 19.88 5.90
CA SER A 137 13.94 20.50 4.59
C SER A 137 12.74 20.34 3.66
N ALA A 138 12.09 19.18 3.65
CA ALA A 138 10.90 18.93 2.85
C ALA A 138 9.73 19.83 3.28
N ALA A 139 9.48 19.95 4.58
CA ALA A 139 8.43 20.83 5.11
C ALA A 139 8.64 22.31 4.74
N THR A 140 9.89 22.76 4.70
CA THR A 140 10.24 24.17 4.45
C THR A 140 10.43 24.52 2.98
N SER A 141 10.86 23.57 2.14
CA SER A 141 11.20 23.84 0.72
C SER A 141 10.35 23.09 -0.31
N LEU A 142 9.71 21.98 0.06
CA LEU A 142 8.86 21.20 -0.84
C LEU A 142 7.37 21.52 -0.62
N VAL A 143 6.92 21.40 0.63
CA VAL A 143 5.49 21.39 1.01
C VAL A 143 4.99 22.79 1.41
N SER A 144 5.88 23.74 1.65
CA SER A 144 5.53 25.13 2.01
C SER A 144 4.82 25.87 0.87
N PRO A 145 4.09 26.96 1.14
CA PRO A 145 3.56 27.82 0.09
C PRO A 145 4.68 28.32 -0.82
N GLY A 146 4.57 28.07 -2.13
CA GLY A 146 5.64 28.39 -3.09
C GLY A 146 6.81 27.39 -3.11
N GLY A 147 6.75 26.35 -2.29
CA GLY A 147 7.68 25.22 -2.31
C GLY A 147 7.61 24.42 -3.61
N LEU A 148 8.48 23.42 -3.74
CA LEU A 148 8.61 22.65 -4.97
C LEU A 148 7.33 21.90 -5.36
N CYS A 149 6.62 21.28 -4.41
CA CYS A 149 5.37 20.57 -4.70
C CYS A 149 4.30 21.53 -5.22
N HIS A 150 4.22 22.74 -4.64
CA HIS A 150 3.33 23.79 -5.14
C HIS A 150 3.68 24.20 -6.57
N ARG A 151 4.96 24.15 -6.97
CA ARG A 151 5.42 24.59 -8.29
C ARG A 151 5.41 23.51 -9.38
N ILE A 152 5.66 22.25 -9.03
CA ILE A 152 5.72 21.14 -9.99
C ILE A 152 4.32 20.66 -10.37
N TRP A 153 3.41 20.60 -9.41
CA TRP A 153 2.05 20.11 -9.64
C TRP A 153 1.09 21.25 -9.92
N GLY A 154 0.04 20.98 -10.70
CA GLY A 154 -0.96 21.98 -11.08
C GLY A 154 -1.84 22.49 -9.93
N PHE A 155 -1.86 21.83 -8.77
CA PHE A 155 -2.74 22.16 -7.64
C PHE A 155 -2.54 23.60 -7.14
N GLU A 156 -3.65 24.27 -6.79
CA GLU A 156 -3.59 25.40 -5.87
C GLU A 156 -3.02 24.96 -4.52
N TYR A 157 -2.42 25.86 -3.74
CA TYR A 157 -1.78 25.46 -2.49
C TYR A 157 -2.76 24.79 -1.50
N ASP A 158 -3.93 25.40 -1.30
CA ASP A 158 -4.95 24.86 -0.39
C ASP A 158 -5.51 23.52 -0.90
N GLU A 159 -5.56 23.33 -2.22
CA GLU A 159 -5.99 22.06 -2.83
C GLU A 159 -4.93 20.98 -2.67
N PHE A 160 -3.64 21.33 -2.76
CA PHE A 160 -2.55 20.41 -2.44
C PHE A 160 -2.61 19.96 -0.97
N LEU A 161 -2.91 20.86 -0.03
CA LEU A 161 -3.12 20.47 1.37
C LEU A 161 -4.30 19.49 1.52
N LYS A 162 -5.40 19.71 0.80
CA LYS A 162 -6.53 18.75 0.77
C LYS A 162 -6.14 17.39 0.17
N VAL A 163 -5.25 17.36 -0.82
CA VAL A 163 -4.67 16.10 -1.32
C VAL A 163 -3.90 15.41 -0.20
N CYS A 164 -3.09 16.14 0.57
CA CYS A 164 -2.38 15.57 1.71
C CYS A 164 -3.34 15.02 2.77
N ASP A 165 -4.39 15.78 3.12
CA ASP A 165 -5.41 15.32 4.08
C ASP A 165 -6.13 14.07 3.58
N TYR A 166 -6.45 14.02 2.28
CA TYR A 166 -7.04 12.85 1.65
C TYR A 166 -6.13 11.62 1.78
N VAL A 167 -4.84 11.76 1.49
CA VAL A 167 -3.87 10.66 1.66
C VAL A 167 -3.80 10.22 3.12
N ILE A 168 -3.66 11.16 4.06
CA ILE A 168 -3.55 10.86 5.49
C ILE A 168 -4.81 10.12 6.00
N ALA A 169 -6.00 10.55 5.58
CA ALA A 169 -7.26 9.91 5.97
C ALA A 169 -7.38 8.45 5.45
N HIS A 170 -6.75 8.15 4.31
CA HIS A 170 -6.76 6.83 3.69
C HIS A 170 -5.53 5.99 4.03
N TYR A 171 -4.53 6.55 4.72
CA TYR A 171 -3.36 5.81 5.18
C TYR A 171 -3.77 4.66 6.10
N ARG A 172 -3.23 3.48 5.84
CA ARG A 172 -3.37 2.32 6.70
C ARG A 172 -2.00 1.67 6.82
N PHE A 173 -1.55 1.47 8.05
CA PHE A 173 -0.34 0.71 8.30
C PHE A 173 -0.47 -0.70 7.71
N ARG A 174 0.51 -1.12 6.91
CA ARG A 174 0.58 -2.43 6.27
C ARG A 174 2.02 -2.86 6.18
N THR A 175 2.28 -4.15 6.35
CA THR A 175 3.60 -4.71 6.10
C THR A 175 3.84 -4.87 4.59
N MET A 176 5.10 -4.86 4.13
CA MET A 176 5.42 -5.07 2.70
C MET A 176 4.72 -6.30 2.09
N PRO A 177 4.64 -7.48 2.75
CA PRO A 177 3.85 -8.60 2.25
C PRO A 177 2.37 -8.29 1.96
N ASP A 178 1.77 -7.38 2.75
CA ASP A 178 0.37 -6.97 2.62
C ASP A 178 0.15 -5.82 1.62
N TRP A 179 1.24 -5.26 1.06
CA TRP A 179 1.15 -4.22 0.03
C TRP A 179 0.70 -4.77 -1.31
N ILE A 180 1.03 -6.03 -1.60
CA ILE A 180 0.67 -6.69 -2.86
C ILE A 180 -0.80 -7.11 -2.74
N PRO A 181 -1.72 -6.52 -3.53
CA PRO A 181 -3.13 -6.91 -3.49
C PRO A 181 -3.27 -8.42 -3.76
N GLU A 182 -4.24 -9.07 -3.14
CA GLU A 182 -4.51 -10.51 -3.36
C GLU A 182 -4.61 -10.86 -4.85
N SER A 183 -5.31 -10.05 -5.63
CA SER A 183 -5.44 -10.22 -7.08
C SER A 183 -4.12 -10.09 -7.86
N MET A 184 -3.09 -9.55 -7.22
CA MET A 184 -1.75 -9.34 -7.74
C MET A 184 -0.71 -10.23 -7.05
N LYS A 185 -1.12 -11.22 -6.24
CA LYS A 185 -0.21 -12.25 -5.73
C LYS A 185 0.03 -13.33 -6.79
N LEU A 186 1.22 -13.93 -6.80
CA LEU A 186 1.64 -14.94 -7.78
C LEU A 186 0.66 -16.14 -7.77
N GLU A 187 0.35 -16.65 -6.58
CA GLU A 187 -0.55 -17.78 -6.35
C GLU A 187 -1.96 -17.59 -6.91
N ASN A 188 -2.48 -16.35 -6.92
CA ASN A 188 -3.80 -16.03 -7.43
C ASN A 188 -3.81 -15.75 -8.94
N ASN A 189 -2.67 -15.35 -9.52
CA ASN A 189 -2.51 -15.18 -10.97
C ASN A 189 -2.19 -16.47 -11.72
N ARG A 190 -1.69 -17.51 -11.03
CA ARG A 190 -1.51 -18.87 -11.57
C ARG A 190 -2.83 -19.52 -12.01
N ARG A 191 -3.99 -19.03 -11.54
CA ARG A 191 -5.32 -19.54 -11.94
C ARG A 191 -5.80 -18.89 -13.24
N SER A 192 -5.02 -19.02 -14.30
CA SER A 192 -5.53 -18.94 -15.67
C SER A 192 -5.86 -20.36 -16.12
N LYS A 193 -6.85 -21.03 -15.50
CA LYS A 193 -7.30 -22.33 -16.02
C LYS A 193 -7.84 -22.11 -17.44
N PRO A 194 -7.33 -22.81 -18.48
CA PRO A 194 -8.00 -22.88 -19.76
C PRO A 194 -9.25 -23.73 -19.55
N GLY A 195 -10.42 -23.10 -19.63
CA GLY A 195 -11.71 -23.74 -19.42
C GLY A 195 -12.17 -23.68 -17.97
N PHE A 196 -12.91 -22.62 -17.64
CA PHE A 196 -14.06 -22.76 -16.76
C PHE A 196 -15.18 -21.86 -17.27
N ASP A 197 -16.33 -22.49 -17.37
CA ASP A 197 -17.53 -22.07 -18.05
C ASP A 197 -18.13 -20.77 -17.51
N ASN A 198 -19.07 -20.25 -18.30
CA ASN A 198 -20.10 -19.33 -17.85
C ASN A 198 -20.76 -19.82 -16.55
N HIS A 199 -20.19 -19.49 -15.40
CA HIS A 199 -20.99 -19.40 -14.19
C HIS A 199 -21.83 -18.14 -14.33
N LYS A 200 -23.10 -18.36 -14.67
CA LYS A 200 -24.19 -17.44 -14.38
C LYS A 200 -23.90 -16.74 -13.06
N CYS A 201 -23.84 -15.42 -13.12
CA CYS A 201 -24.10 -14.60 -11.95
C CYS A 201 -25.52 -14.98 -11.52
N GLU A 202 -25.65 -15.89 -10.55
CA GLU A 202 -26.93 -16.13 -9.92
C GLU A 202 -27.28 -14.86 -9.15
N ASP A 203 -28.36 -14.23 -9.59
CA ASP A 203 -29.14 -13.25 -8.83
C ASP A 203 -29.46 -13.84 -7.45
N LYS A 204 -28.62 -13.56 -6.46
CA LYS A 204 -29.08 -13.46 -5.09
C LYS A 204 -29.52 -12.03 -4.87
N SER A 205 -30.73 -11.79 -5.35
CA SER A 205 -31.55 -10.63 -5.09
C SER A 205 -31.59 -10.33 -3.59
N ALA A 206 -31.37 -9.05 -3.29
CA ALA A 206 -32.11 -8.26 -2.31
C ALA A 206 -32.99 -9.03 -1.33
N GLN A 207 -32.45 -9.39 -0.15
CA GLN A 207 -33.19 -9.49 1.13
C GLN A 207 -32.27 -10.05 2.22
N GLU A 208 -31.30 -9.27 2.74
CA GLU A 208 -30.72 -9.56 4.06
C GLU A 208 -29.86 -8.42 4.64
N TYR A 209 -30.39 -7.19 4.71
CA TYR A 209 -29.80 -6.14 5.55
C TYR A 209 -30.89 -5.19 6.08
N ALA A 210 -31.63 -5.65 7.07
CA ALA A 210 -32.47 -4.79 7.90
C ALA A 210 -31.93 -4.87 9.35
N GLY A 211 -31.38 -3.76 9.86
CA GLY A 211 -31.28 -3.56 11.32
C GLY A 211 -29.93 -3.26 11.97
N ILE A 212 -29.02 -2.48 11.36
CA ILE A 212 -27.85 -1.93 12.10
C ILE A 212 -27.75 -0.39 11.86
N PRO A 213 -27.48 0.45 12.88
CA PRO A 213 -27.59 1.91 12.78
C PRO A 213 -26.42 2.55 12.01
N LYS A 214 -26.71 3.55 11.17
CA LYS A 214 -25.74 4.27 10.32
C LYS A 214 -25.08 5.44 11.06
N CYS A 215 -23.78 5.65 10.84
CA CYS A 215 -23.06 6.85 11.25
C CYS A 215 -23.56 8.08 10.46
N PRO A 216 -23.92 9.20 11.11
CA PRO A 216 -24.48 10.35 10.42
C PRO A 216 -23.33 11.18 9.81
N GLY A 217 -23.08 10.99 8.51
CA GLY A 217 -22.29 11.97 7.75
C GLY A 217 -21.56 11.46 6.50
N CYS A 218 -21.15 10.19 6.41
CA CYS A 218 -20.29 9.77 5.29
C CYS A 218 -20.42 8.32 4.80
N GLY A 219 -21.35 7.51 5.33
CA GLY A 219 -21.82 6.29 4.67
C GLY A 219 -20.79 5.19 4.35
N TYR A 220 -19.59 5.22 4.94
CA TYR A 220 -18.58 4.15 4.80
C TYR A 220 -18.59 3.21 6.01
N ASP A 221 -18.66 1.90 5.76
CA ASP A 221 -18.66 0.84 6.76
C ASP A 221 -17.21 0.36 7.03
N LEU A 222 -16.85 0.23 8.31
CA LEU A 222 -15.48 0.03 8.79
C LEU A 222 -15.40 -1.20 9.71
N ALA A 223 -15.80 -2.37 9.21
CA ALA A 223 -15.60 -3.63 9.93
C ALA A 223 -15.71 -4.85 9.00
N LYS A 224 -14.57 -5.51 8.72
CA LYS A 224 -14.39 -6.97 8.67
C LYS A 224 -13.04 -7.32 8.04
N ALA A 225 -12.03 -7.53 8.88
CA ALA A 225 -10.82 -8.26 8.52
C ALA A 225 -10.36 -9.08 9.72
N THR A 226 -11.05 -10.20 9.96
CA THR A 226 -10.53 -11.29 10.80
C THR A 226 -11.05 -12.62 10.25
N GLU A 227 -10.16 -13.61 10.22
CA GLU A 227 -10.34 -15.05 10.00
C GLU A 227 -10.51 -15.59 8.57
N LEU A 228 -9.47 -16.31 8.09
CA LEU A 228 -9.53 -17.77 7.98
C LEU A 228 -8.16 -18.40 7.70
N GLN A 229 -7.85 -19.42 8.50
CA GLN A 229 -6.67 -20.26 8.49
C GLN A 229 -6.96 -21.62 7.82
N ASN A 230 -5.88 -22.25 7.33
CA ASN A 230 -5.60 -23.68 7.22
C ASN A 230 -6.17 -24.51 6.04
N GLY A 231 -5.24 -25.21 5.37
CA GLY A 231 -5.49 -26.31 4.44
C GLY A 231 -4.22 -26.75 3.71
N PHE A 232 -3.30 -27.43 4.40
CA PHE A 232 -2.21 -28.20 3.78
C PHE A 232 -2.75 -29.54 3.27
N HIS A 233 -2.43 -29.89 2.02
CA HIS A 233 -2.46 -31.27 1.54
C HIS A 233 -1.28 -31.47 0.57
N GLU A 234 -0.41 -32.43 0.90
CA GLU A 234 0.58 -33.03 0.00
C GLU A 234 -0.15 -33.93 -1.02
N ASP A 235 0.24 -33.88 -2.30
CA ASP A 235 0.72 -35.06 -3.03
C ASP A 235 1.01 -34.83 -4.54
N SER A 236 2.12 -35.45 -4.96
CA SER A 236 2.52 -35.92 -6.29
C SER A 236 3.04 -34.90 -7.33
N GLU A 237 4.35 -34.70 -7.28
CA GLU A 237 5.18 -34.23 -8.39
C GLU A 237 5.41 -35.34 -9.40
N THR A 238 5.28 -35.02 -10.70
CA THR A 238 6.27 -35.29 -11.78
C THR A 238 5.58 -35.24 -13.14
N SER A 239 5.30 -34.03 -13.62
CA SER A 239 4.94 -33.70 -15.02
C SER A 239 4.66 -32.18 -15.18
N VAL A 240 4.41 -31.48 -14.07
CA VAL A 240 3.95 -30.07 -14.02
C VAL A 240 5.11 -29.04 -13.97
N LEU A 241 6.35 -29.49 -13.79
CA LEU A 241 7.50 -28.61 -13.51
C LEU A 241 7.88 -27.66 -14.66
N SER A 242 7.81 -28.09 -15.92
CA SER A 242 8.33 -27.27 -17.04
C SER A 242 7.46 -26.07 -17.44
N ALA A 243 6.13 -26.17 -17.30
CA ALA A 243 5.23 -25.05 -17.59
C ALA A 243 5.09 -24.07 -16.40
N VAL A 244 5.26 -24.57 -15.18
CA VAL A 244 5.22 -23.77 -13.94
C VAL A 244 6.43 -22.85 -13.85
N ASP A 245 7.61 -23.31 -14.26
CA ASP A 245 8.83 -22.50 -14.26
C ASP A 245 8.77 -21.36 -15.28
N GLU A 246 8.10 -21.55 -16.43
CA GLU A 246 7.96 -20.51 -17.47
C GLU A 246 6.97 -19.39 -17.07
N GLU A 247 5.82 -19.74 -16.47
CA GLU A 247 4.80 -18.74 -16.06
C GLU A 247 5.25 -17.94 -14.81
N GLU A 248 5.97 -18.59 -13.88
CA GLU A 248 6.63 -17.89 -12.77
C GLU A 248 7.73 -16.95 -13.27
N SER A 249 8.52 -17.40 -14.25
CA SER A 249 9.55 -16.58 -14.91
C SER A 249 8.95 -15.32 -15.57
N GLU A 250 7.87 -15.44 -16.34
CA GLU A 250 7.24 -14.30 -17.01
C GLU A 250 6.57 -13.32 -16.02
N TRP A 251 5.96 -13.84 -14.94
CA TRP A 251 5.35 -12.99 -13.93
C TRP A 251 6.39 -12.19 -13.13
N VAL A 252 7.45 -12.86 -12.67
CA VAL A 252 8.55 -12.24 -11.94
C VAL A 252 9.31 -11.26 -12.84
N GLN A 253 9.45 -11.55 -14.14
CA GLN A 253 10.08 -10.63 -15.09
C GLN A 253 9.30 -9.32 -15.25
N ASN A 254 7.96 -9.37 -15.21
CA ASN A 254 7.10 -8.22 -15.43
C ASN A 254 6.70 -7.48 -14.14
N TYR A 255 6.77 -8.14 -12.98
CA TYR A 255 6.43 -7.56 -11.68
C TYR A 255 7.43 -8.01 -10.58
N PRO A 256 8.73 -7.69 -10.74
CA PRO A 256 9.80 -8.19 -9.87
C PRO A 256 9.60 -7.79 -8.41
N ILE A 257 8.99 -6.62 -8.19
CA ILE A 257 8.69 -6.08 -6.86
C ILE A 257 7.90 -7.04 -5.97
N ALA A 258 7.03 -7.88 -6.55
CA ALA A 258 6.23 -8.79 -5.74
C ALA A 258 6.98 -10.01 -5.22
N LYS A 259 8.18 -10.27 -5.77
CA LYS A 259 9.13 -11.21 -5.21
C LYS A 259 10.12 -10.50 -4.29
N ASP A 260 10.63 -9.36 -4.74
CA ASP A 260 11.72 -8.66 -4.07
C ASP A 260 11.29 -8.04 -2.74
N LEU A 261 10.10 -7.42 -2.66
CA LEU A 261 9.63 -6.80 -1.42
C LEU A 261 9.42 -7.82 -0.29
N PRO A 262 8.66 -8.93 -0.47
CA PRO A 262 8.50 -9.92 0.59
C PRO A 262 9.82 -10.61 0.97
N ALA A 263 10.74 -10.79 0.01
CA ALA A 263 12.05 -11.36 0.29
C ALA A 263 12.92 -10.40 1.14
N PHE A 264 13.00 -9.13 0.75
CA PHE A 264 13.71 -8.10 1.50
C PHE A 264 13.11 -7.93 2.90
N TRP A 265 11.77 -7.87 2.98
CA TRP A 265 11.04 -7.85 4.24
C TRP A 265 11.47 -8.95 5.18
N LYS A 266 11.48 -10.21 4.71
CA LYS A 266 11.85 -11.37 5.51
C LYS A 266 13.26 -11.26 6.08
N VAL A 267 14.21 -10.78 5.28
CA VAL A 267 15.60 -10.56 5.72
C VAL A 267 15.67 -9.52 6.84
N VAL A 268 14.99 -8.38 6.67
CA VAL A 268 14.95 -7.32 7.70
C VAL A 268 14.24 -7.83 8.96
N ARG A 269 13.14 -8.57 8.80
CA ARG A 269 12.38 -9.15 9.90
C ARG A 269 13.22 -10.11 10.73
N ASP A 270 13.97 -10.99 10.08
CA ASP A 270 14.87 -11.93 10.76
C ASP A 270 15.98 -11.18 11.51
N TYR A 271 16.50 -10.08 10.94
CA TYR A 271 17.47 -9.22 11.60
C TYR A 271 16.90 -8.55 12.87
N VAL A 272 15.71 -7.95 12.77
CA VAL A 272 15.01 -7.34 13.92
C VAL A 272 14.66 -8.38 14.97
N LYS A 273 14.14 -9.54 14.56
CA LYS A 273 13.82 -10.64 15.47
C LYS A 273 15.03 -11.08 16.29
N ARG A 274 16.18 -11.27 15.65
CA ARG A 274 17.44 -11.64 16.34
C ARG A 274 17.89 -10.57 17.33
N PHE A 275 17.77 -9.29 16.99
CA PHE A 275 18.02 -8.21 17.94
C PHE A 275 17.15 -8.37 19.20
N PHE A 276 15.85 -8.58 19.02
CA PHE A 276 14.94 -8.79 20.14
C PHE A 276 15.30 -10.05 20.94
N GLU A 277 15.70 -11.14 20.29
CA GLU A 277 16.11 -12.39 20.97
C GLU A 277 17.34 -12.19 21.87
N ILE A 278 18.27 -11.33 21.45
CA ILE A 278 19.48 -11.01 22.21
C ILE A 278 19.15 -10.10 23.41
N GLU A 279 18.44 -9.00 23.18
CA GLU A 279 18.21 -7.97 24.21
C GLU A 279 17.06 -8.31 25.17
N TYR A 280 16.06 -9.06 24.70
CA TYR A 280 14.84 -9.37 25.46
C TYR A 280 14.62 -10.88 25.69
N GLY A 281 15.61 -11.72 25.34
CA GLY A 281 15.54 -13.17 25.45
C GLY A 281 14.65 -13.82 24.39
N LYS A 282 14.61 -15.16 24.34
CA LYS A 282 13.66 -15.90 23.48
C LYS A 282 12.27 -15.90 24.11
N GLU A 283 11.22 -15.85 23.29
CA GLU A 283 9.88 -16.19 23.78
C GLU A 283 9.87 -17.66 24.21
N ALA A 284 9.26 -17.95 25.36
CA ALA A 284 9.06 -19.34 25.76
C ALA A 284 8.17 -20.02 24.71
N PRO A 285 8.46 -21.26 24.30
CA PRO A 285 7.53 -22.00 23.45
C PRO A 285 6.17 -22.03 24.14
N HIS A 286 5.12 -21.69 23.39
CA HIS A 286 3.75 -22.00 23.81
C HIS A 286 3.66 -23.52 23.98
N HIS A 287 3.75 -23.99 25.22
CA HIS A 287 3.32 -25.33 25.54
C HIS A 287 1.80 -25.34 25.42
N ASP A 288 1.27 -26.10 24.45
CA ASP A 288 -0.14 -26.45 24.31
C ASP A 288 -0.60 -27.39 25.44
N ASP A 289 -0.24 -27.07 26.69
CA ASP A 289 -0.73 -27.80 27.84
C ASP A 289 -1.94 -27.06 28.40
N GLN A 290 -3.08 -27.74 28.26
CA GLN A 290 -4.35 -27.50 28.90
C GLN A 290 -4.15 -27.20 30.39
N ASP A 291 -4.07 -25.92 30.74
CA ASP A 291 -4.51 -25.45 32.04
C ASP A 291 -5.12 -24.06 31.86
N ASP A 292 -6.44 -24.08 31.72
CA ASP A 292 -7.31 -22.93 31.91
C ASP A 292 -7.03 -22.35 33.30
N HIS A 293 -6.22 -21.29 33.36
CA HIS A 293 -6.47 -20.06 34.11
C HIS A 293 -5.17 -19.23 34.17
N VAL A 294 -5.16 -18.12 33.43
CA VAL A 294 -4.23 -16.99 33.57
C VAL A 294 -2.78 -17.28 33.14
N THR A 295 -2.55 -17.55 31.86
CA THR A 295 -1.26 -17.22 31.25
C THR A 295 -1.17 -15.69 31.12
N SER A 296 -0.71 -15.03 32.19
CA SER A 296 -0.31 -13.62 32.09
C SER A 296 0.82 -13.57 31.05
N GLN A 297 0.53 -13.09 29.85
CA GLN A 297 1.58 -12.68 28.91
C GLN A 297 2.48 -11.73 29.69
N ARG A 298 3.70 -12.17 30.03
CA ARG A 298 4.65 -11.28 30.69
C ARG A 298 4.80 -10.06 29.79
N PRO A 299 4.58 -8.83 30.29
CA PRO A 299 4.72 -7.66 29.44
C PRO A 299 6.15 -7.65 28.90
N PHE A 300 6.29 -7.63 27.58
CA PHE A 300 7.57 -7.36 26.93
C PHE A 300 7.81 -5.84 26.96
N MET A 301 9.07 -5.42 26.92
CA MET A 301 9.42 -3.99 26.95
C MET A 301 8.86 -3.25 28.19
N LYS A 302 9.30 -3.66 29.39
CA LYS A 302 8.70 -3.27 30.68
C LYS A 302 9.08 -1.87 31.16
N GLU A 303 10.16 -1.31 30.65
CA GLU A 303 10.64 -0.02 31.15
C GLU A 303 9.65 1.10 30.79
N PRO A 304 9.45 2.12 31.65
CA PRO A 304 8.53 3.22 31.35
C PRO A 304 8.82 3.92 30.02
N CYS A 305 10.11 4.01 29.65
CA CYS A 305 10.54 4.59 28.38
C CYS A 305 10.14 3.75 27.15
N GLU A 306 10.09 2.43 27.31
CA GLU A 306 9.71 1.47 26.29
C GLU A 306 8.20 1.43 26.09
N GLN A 307 7.43 1.45 27.18
CA GLN A 307 5.98 1.58 27.15
C GLN A 307 5.55 2.90 26.50
N ARG A 308 6.25 3.99 26.81
CA ARG A 308 6.05 5.28 26.13
C ARG A 308 6.41 5.19 24.65
N PHE A 309 7.52 4.54 24.30
CA PHE A 309 7.90 4.32 22.91
C PHE A 309 6.78 3.59 22.14
N ILE A 310 6.27 2.47 22.66
CA ILE A 310 5.18 1.71 22.05
C ILE A 310 3.92 2.57 21.86
N SER A 311 3.52 3.31 22.90
CA SER A 311 2.33 4.16 22.85
C SER A 311 2.45 5.28 21.81
N GLU A 312 3.58 5.99 21.78
CA GLU A 312 3.82 7.08 20.82
C GLU A 312 4.02 6.56 19.38
N LEU A 313 4.55 5.34 19.22
CA LEU A 313 4.70 4.69 17.91
C LEU A 313 3.35 4.40 17.26
N CYS A 314 2.35 3.98 18.04
CA CYS A 314 1.05 3.56 17.53
C CYS A 314 0.22 4.71 16.94
N LYS A 315 0.31 5.91 17.52
CA LYS A 315 -0.55 7.06 17.18
C LYS A 315 -0.49 7.45 15.70
N PRO A 316 0.67 7.80 15.12
CA PRO A 316 0.75 8.20 13.71
C PRO A 316 0.51 7.04 12.74
N LEU A 317 0.67 5.79 13.20
CA LEU A 317 0.43 4.59 12.39
C LEU A 317 -1.05 4.15 12.41
N GLY A 318 -1.90 4.78 13.24
CA GLY A 318 -3.29 4.38 13.40
C GLY A 318 -3.48 3.00 14.04
N LEU A 319 -2.51 2.57 14.86
CA LEU A 319 -2.55 1.27 15.54
C LEU A 319 -3.24 1.39 16.92
N ASN A 320 -4.05 0.40 17.27
CA ASN A 320 -4.72 0.32 18.58
C ASN A 320 -3.85 -0.39 19.65
N GLY A 321 -2.55 -0.12 19.63
CA GLY A 321 -1.56 -0.77 20.49
C GLY A 321 -0.79 -1.90 19.80
N ILE A 322 0.10 -2.52 20.56
CA ILE A 322 0.99 -3.61 20.11
C ILE A 322 0.71 -4.83 21.00
N PRO A 323 -0.10 -5.81 20.53
CA PRO A 323 -0.58 -6.91 21.37
C PRO A 323 0.50 -7.95 21.68
N SER A 324 1.57 -8.02 20.88
CA SER A 324 2.62 -9.00 21.05
C SER A 324 3.97 -8.47 20.58
N ARG A 325 5.03 -9.09 21.05
CA ARG A 325 6.39 -8.79 20.60
C ARG A 325 6.58 -9.17 19.13
N ALA A 326 5.98 -10.26 18.66
CA ALA A 326 5.97 -10.60 17.24
C ALA A 326 5.38 -9.47 16.38
N PHE A 327 4.26 -8.88 16.81
CA PHE A 327 3.68 -7.73 16.14
C PHE A 327 4.58 -6.49 16.22
N LEU A 328 5.25 -6.24 17.35
CA LEU A 328 6.23 -5.16 17.44
C LEU A 328 7.39 -5.34 16.46
N ILE A 329 7.89 -6.57 16.33
CA ILE A 329 8.94 -6.92 15.37
C ILE A 329 8.46 -6.59 13.95
N ASP A 330 7.23 -6.95 13.60
CA ASP A 330 6.65 -6.64 12.29
C ASP A 330 6.54 -5.13 12.06
N VAL A 331 6.10 -4.37 13.08
CA VAL A 331 6.02 -2.90 13.02
C VAL A 331 7.39 -2.27 12.83
N ILE A 332 8.38 -2.64 13.65
CA ILE A 332 9.75 -2.09 13.53
C ILE A 332 10.37 -2.49 12.20
N THR A 333 10.12 -3.71 11.73
CA THR A 333 10.53 -4.16 10.39
C THR A 333 9.94 -3.24 9.32
N GLN A 334 8.64 -2.89 9.41
CA GLN A 334 7.99 -1.97 8.47
C GLN A 334 8.69 -0.65 8.40
N LEU A 335 8.94 -0.06 9.56
CA LEU A 335 9.51 1.27 9.61
C LEU A 335 10.97 1.29 9.14
N ILE A 336 11.74 0.22 9.37
CA ILE A 336 13.09 0.07 8.80
C ILE A 336 13.01 -0.07 7.28
N CYS A 337 12.12 -0.92 6.79
CA CYS A 337 11.85 -1.12 5.37
C CYS A 337 11.39 0.17 4.67
N ALA A 338 10.57 0.98 5.34
CA ALA A 338 10.16 2.31 4.91
C ALA A 338 11.37 3.24 4.72
N CYS A 339 12.25 3.29 5.73
CA CYS A 339 13.48 4.11 5.70
C CYS A 339 14.55 3.61 4.71
N THR A 340 14.37 2.43 4.13
CA THR A 340 15.36 1.77 3.26
C THR A 340 14.72 1.33 1.95
N GLY A 341 14.34 0.07 1.81
CA GLY A 341 13.89 -0.52 0.55
C GLY A 341 12.70 0.18 -0.11
N ILE A 342 11.69 0.60 0.65
CA ILE A 342 10.55 1.35 0.10
C ILE A 342 11.00 2.73 -0.36
N HIS A 343 11.69 3.50 0.50
CA HIS A 343 12.19 4.82 0.13
C HIS A 343 13.03 4.77 -1.15
N GLU A 344 13.92 3.79 -1.29
CA GLU A 344 14.70 3.62 -2.52
C GLU A 344 13.82 3.28 -3.72
N HIS A 345 12.80 2.44 -3.54
CA HIS A 345 11.90 2.04 -4.62
C HIS A 345 11.00 3.17 -5.14
N VAL A 346 10.44 3.98 -4.23
CA VAL A 346 9.53 5.07 -4.61
C VAL A 346 10.24 6.42 -4.79
N GLY A 347 11.47 6.55 -4.27
CA GLY A 347 12.26 7.78 -4.28
C GLY A 347 13.20 7.91 -5.47
N HIS A 348 13.70 6.79 -6.01
CA HIS A 348 14.44 6.78 -7.27
C HIS A 348 13.48 6.67 -8.46
N VAL A 349 12.70 7.73 -8.71
CA VAL A 349 12.02 7.89 -10.00
C VAL A 349 13.04 8.42 -11.00
N GLY A 350 13.87 7.52 -11.52
CA GLY A 350 14.88 7.77 -12.56
C GLY A 350 14.32 7.70 -13.97
#